data_AF-A0A924V462-F1
#
_entry.id   AF-A0A924V462-F1
#
_cell.length_a   1.000
_cell.length_b   1.000
_cell.length_c   1.000
_cell.angle_alpha   90.00
_cell.angle_beta   90.00
_cell.angle_gamma   90.00
#
_symmetry.space_group_name_H-M   'P 1'
#
loop_
_entity.id
_entity.type
_entity.pdbx_description
1 polymer ?
#
loop_
_entity_poly.entity_id
_entity_poly.type
_entity_poly.pdbx_seq_one_letter_code
_entity_poly.pdbx_strand_id
1 'polypeptide(L)'
;MTTPLIVNGQPRYGRFKATPSVINVNDFKLLSPFNQPLTGLKAALKRKFGFKSFQFMSINNQDVMIGLAVVDLGWVGNGFFYIYDKKTNTAQEFSALQPLAHHTTIENPADQAHCVFQKGDFKIEITRANQKRMVKVTKAKQIFLEANVELSNVEPLSLCNPTGSTGWTYTQKQTAEEVRGYYLDQGQRIEITPEAGFLAATDDSCGYLSYRTSWHWLSVSATLASGQRVGLNFAMGVNQGFGTENALWIDGKIFEIPPVMFEKIEDDEQNQCSTWRVYSADQSVDLTVKTSWCRQESLNLGLVASHFNQWVSSVYGTMTCEGQTVVLNGEMGLLEKHFAKW
;
A
#
# COMPACT_ATOMS: atom_id res chain seq x y z
N MET A 1 -14.65 22.72 -4.57
CA MET A 1 -13.46 23.58 -4.51
C MET A 1 -12.25 22.67 -4.47
N THR A 2 -11.17 22.98 -5.19
CA THR A 2 -9.92 22.21 -5.13
C THR A 2 -9.23 22.40 -3.78
N THR A 3 -8.76 21.32 -3.17
CA THR A 3 -8.09 21.31 -1.87
C THR A 3 -6.65 20.82 -2.02
N PRO A 4 -5.69 21.70 -2.38
CA PRO A 4 -4.32 21.27 -2.65
C PRO A 4 -3.61 20.74 -1.40
N LEU A 5 -2.76 19.72 -1.57
CA LEU A 5 -1.87 19.29 -0.49
C LEU A 5 -0.78 20.34 -0.23
N ILE A 6 -0.20 20.92 -1.29
CA ILE A 6 0.92 21.87 -1.18
C ILE A 6 0.39 23.31 -1.28
N VAL A 7 0.71 24.13 -0.29
CA VAL A 7 0.30 25.54 -0.19
C VAL A 7 1.53 26.40 0.15
N ASN A 8 1.72 27.52 -0.56
CA ASN A 8 2.84 28.44 -0.36
C ASN A 8 4.25 27.83 -0.44
N GLY A 9 4.38 26.67 -1.10
CA GLY A 9 5.65 25.96 -1.22
C GLY A 9 5.85 24.80 -0.27
N GLN A 10 4.93 24.53 0.66
CA GLN A 10 5.05 23.49 1.67
C GLN A 10 3.79 22.61 1.70
N PRO A 11 3.92 21.31 1.96
CA PRO A 11 2.75 20.46 2.19
C PRO A 11 2.03 20.89 3.48
N ARG A 12 0.70 20.77 3.47
CA ARG A 12 -0.08 20.75 4.70
C ARG A 12 0.24 19.42 5.40
N TYR A 13 0.55 19.47 6.69
CA TYR A 13 0.84 18.27 7.48
C TYR A 13 -0.36 17.89 8.35
N GLY A 14 -0.41 16.62 8.74
CA GLY A 14 -1.43 16.05 9.59
C GLY A 14 -2.37 15.11 8.86
N ARG A 15 -3.35 14.62 9.62
CA ARG A 15 -4.43 13.78 9.10
C ARG A 15 -5.55 14.65 8.56
N PHE A 16 -6.03 14.33 7.36
CA PHE A 16 -7.07 15.09 6.70
C PHE A 16 -8.43 14.43 6.86
N LYS A 17 -9.42 15.21 7.32
CA LYS A 17 -10.84 14.78 7.28
C LYS A 17 -11.38 14.66 5.87
N ALA A 18 -10.87 15.50 4.97
CA ALA A 18 -11.19 15.47 3.54
C ALA A 18 -9.89 15.36 2.76
N THR A 19 -9.77 14.30 1.97
CA THR A 19 -8.63 14.03 1.09
C THR A 19 -8.26 15.26 0.26
N PRO A 20 -6.98 15.65 0.19
CA PRO A 20 -6.53 16.67 -0.75
C PRO A 20 -6.88 16.28 -2.20
N SER A 21 -7.55 17.17 -2.93
CA SER A 21 -8.03 16.89 -4.28
C SER A 21 -6.95 17.04 -5.36
N VAL A 22 -5.75 17.49 -5.00
CA VAL A 22 -4.62 17.67 -5.92
C VAL A 22 -3.29 17.65 -5.17
N ILE A 23 -2.32 16.93 -5.73
CA ILE A 23 -0.92 16.93 -5.30
C ILE A 23 -0.05 17.37 -6.47
N ASN A 24 0.18 18.68 -6.60
CA ASN A 24 1.08 19.22 -7.61
C ASN A 24 2.49 19.36 -7.02
N VAL A 25 3.37 18.40 -7.34
CA VAL A 25 4.74 18.34 -6.82
C VAL A 25 5.59 19.54 -7.24
N ASN A 26 5.26 20.21 -8.35
CA ASN A 26 5.97 21.40 -8.79
C ASN A 26 5.78 22.58 -7.85
N ASP A 27 4.67 22.61 -7.10
CA ASP A 27 4.40 23.66 -6.12
C ASP A 27 5.30 23.53 -4.89
N PHE A 28 5.93 22.38 -4.65
CA PHE A 28 6.81 22.17 -3.50
C PHE A 28 8.15 22.90 -3.68
N LYS A 29 8.54 23.71 -2.68
CA LYS A 29 9.84 24.38 -2.63
C LYS A 29 10.88 23.43 -2.04
N LEU A 30 11.79 22.97 -2.89
CA LEU A 30 12.92 22.14 -2.47
C LEU A 30 13.93 22.96 -1.67
N LEU A 31 14.18 22.54 -0.43
CA LEU A 31 15.17 23.13 0.45
C LEU A 31 16.30 22.14 0.76
N SER A 32 17.48 22.67 1.06
CA SER A 32 18.55 21.94 1.74
C SER A 32 18.26 21.82 3.25
N PRO A 33 18.94 20.93 3.97
CA PRO A 33 18.81 20.84 5.45
C PRO A 33 19.16 22.14 6.19
N PHE A 34 19.79 23.10 5.50
CA PHE A 34 20.14 24.43 6.03
C PHE A 34 19.17 25.52 5.57
N ASN A 35 17.94 25.13 5.18
CA ASN A 35 16.88 26.02 4.70
C ASN A 35 17.25 26.85 3.46
N GLN A 36 18.24 26.41 2.67
CA GLN A 36 18.62 27.09 1.42
C GLN A 36 17.81 26.51 0.26
N PRO A 37 17.18 27.34 -0.59
CA PRO A 37 16.50 26.87 -1.80
C PRO A 37 17.46 26.10 -2.72
N LEU A 38 17.03 24.93 -3.19
CA LEU A 38 17.70 24.25 -4.29
C LEU A 38 17.29 24.91 -5.61
N THR A 39 18.27 25.21 -6.46
CA THR A 39 18.05 25.85 -7.77
C THR A 39 18.79 25.12 -8.89
N GLY A 40 18.46 25.47 -10.14
CA GLY A 40 19.12 24.94 -11.34
C GLY A 40 19.07 23.40 -11.44
N LEU A 41 20.18 22.82 -11.91
CA LEU A 41 20.29 21.38 -12.16
C LEU A 41 20.05 20.52 -10.91
N LYS A 42 20.49 20.97 -9.73
CA LYS A 42 20.29 20.23 -8.47
C LYS A 42 18.80 20.09 -8.13
N ALA A 43 18.03 21.16 -8.31
CA ALA A 43 16.59 21.12 -8.11
C ALA A 43 15.91 20.21 -9.13
N ALA A 44 16.27 20.32 -10.41
CA ALA A 44 15.72 19.49 -11.48
C ALA A 44 15.95 17.99 -11.23
N LEU A 45 17.18 17.60 -10.88
CA LEU A 45 17.53 16.21 -10.54
C LEU A 45 16.78 15.74 -9.29
N LYS A 46 16.71 16.56 -8.24
CA LYS A 46 15.98 16.19 -7.02
C LYS A 46 14.48 16.01 -7.29
N ARG A 47 13.86 16.83 -8.13
CA ARG A 47 12.44 16.63 -8.53
C ARG A 47 12.26 15.34 -9.30
N LYS A 48 13.13 15.07 -10.28
CA LYS A 48 12.99 13.90 -11.16
C LYS A 48 13.29 12.57 -10.45
N PHE A 49 14.33 12.52 -9.62
CA PHE A 49 14.82 11.27 -9.03
C PHE A 49 14.56 11.14 -7.52
N GLY A 50 14.19 12.24 -6.85
CA GLY A 50 13.91 12.25 -5.42
C GLY A 50 12.45 12.01 -5.07
N PHE A 51 11.53 12.29 -5.98
CA PHE A 51 10.11 12.02 -5.77
C PHE A 51 9.84 10.54 -6.03
N LYS A 52 9.11 9.91 -5.10
CA LYS A 52 8.66 8.52 -5.20
C LYS A 52 7.14 8.51 -5.15
N SER A 53 6.52 7.65 -5.94
CA SER A 53 5.08 7.47 -5.97
C SER A 53 4.78 6.00 -6.21
N PHE A 54 3.78 5.46 -5.53
CA PHE A 54 3.26 4.13 -5.83
C PHE A 54 1.78 4.04 -5.55
N GLN A 55 1.12 3.15 -6.27
CA GLN A 55 -0.21 2.67 -5.94
C GLN A 55 -0.13 1.15 -5.78
N PHE A 56 -0.55 0.68 -4.62
CA PHE A 56 -0.72 -0.73 -4.32
C PHE A 56 -2.21 -1.02 -4.13
N MET A 57 -2.61 -2.23 -4.51
CA MET A 57 -3.94 -2.73 -4.26
C MET A 57 -3.87 -4.24 -3.98
N SER A 58 -4.64 -4.67 -2.99
CA SER A 58 -4.91 -6.10 -2.77
C SER A 58 -6.39 -6.38 -2.93
N ILE A 59 -6.71 -7.58 -3.41
CA ILE A 59 -8.05 -8.18 -3.40
C ILE A 59 -7.91 -9.55 -2.77
N ASN A 60 -8.67 -9.84 -1.73
CA ASN A 60 -8.55 -11.13 -1.06
C ASN A 60 -9.89 -11.59 -0.48
N ASN A 61 -9.99 -12.91 -0.32
CA ASN A 61 -10.90 -13.55 0.63
C ASN A 61 -10.05 -14.42 1.58
N GLN A 62 -10.63 -15.43 2.21
CA GLN A 62 -9.90 -16.30 3.15
C GLN A 62 -9.02 -17.36 2.45
N ASP A 63 -9.20 -17.57 1.15
CA ASP A 63 -8.51 -18.61 0.37
C ASP A 63 -7.51 -18.04 -0.63
N VAL A 64 -7.75 -16.85 -1.17
CA VAL A 64 -6.97 -16.27 -2.26
C VAL A 64 -6.53 -14.85 -1.91
N MET A 65 -5.27 -14.54 -2.18
CA MET A 65 -4.69 -13.20 -2.15
C MET A 65 -4.27 -12.79 -3.55
N ILE A 66 -4.75 -11.64 -4.01
CA ILE A 66 -4.34 -10.99 -5.25
C ILE A 66 -3.69 -9.67 -4.86
N GLY A 67 -2.46 -9.42 -5.31
CA GLY A 67 -1.76 -8.17 -5.05
C GLY A 67 -1.20 -7.57 -6.32
N LEU A 68 -1.22 -6.24 -6.43
CA LEU A 68 -0.62 -5.53 -7.55
C LEU A 68 -0.07 -4.17 -7.12
N ALA A 69 0.97 -3.72 -7.83
CA ALA A 69 1.48 -2.37 -7.67
C ALA A 69 1.93 -1.75 -8.99
N VAL A 70 1.79 -0.43 -9.05
CA VAL A 70 2.46 0.45 -10.01
C VAL A 70 3.34 1.40 -9.20
N VAL A 71 4.64 1.40 -9.48
CA VAL A 71 5.65 2.14 -8.70
C VAL A 71 6.49 3.00 -9.64
N ASP A 72 6.58 4.29 -9.34
CA ASP A 72 7.48 5.26 -9.97
C ASP A 72 8.49 5.79 -8.94
N LEU A 73 9.74 5.38 -9.07
CA LEU A 73 10.86 5.85 -8.25
C LEU A 73 11.67 6.96 -8.95
N GLY A 74 11.22 7.46 -10.09
CA GLY A 74 11.90 8.43 -10.94
C GLY A 74 13.06 7.86 -11.75
N TRP A 75 13.90 7.01 -11.15
CA TRP A 75 15.02 6.32 -11.81
C TRP A 75 14.69 4.88 -12.22
N VAL A 76 13.63 4.29 -11.66
CA VAL A 76 13.08 2.97 -12.02
C VAL A 76 11.56 3.02 -11.90
N GLY A 77 10.88 2.38 -12.85
CA GLY A 77 9.48 1.97 -12.73
C GLY A 77 9.41 0.48 -12.41
N ASN A 78 8.53 0.11 -11.46
CA ASN A 78 8.22 -1.28 -11.15
C ASN A 78 6.71 -1.51 -11.31
N GLY A 79 6.35 -2.60 -11.96
CA GLY A 79 4.99 -3.11 -11.99
C GLY A 79 5.00 -4.57 -11.62
N PHE A 80 4.17 -4.95 -10.66
CA PHE A 80 3.99 -6.35 -10.32
C PHE A 80 2.53 -6.69 -10.07
N PHE A 81 2.20 -7.96 -10.27
CA PHE A 81 0.90 -8.56 -10.05
C PHE A 81 1.12 -10.01 -9.61
N TYR A 82 0.37 -10.48 -8.62
CA TYR A 82 0.34 -11.88 -8.26
C TYR A 82 -1.06 -12.34 -7.85
N ILE A 83 -1.30 -13.63 -8.01
CA ILE A 83 -2.42 -14.38 -7.42
C ILE A 83 -1.80 -15.50 -6.62
N TYR A 84 -2.17 -15.62 -5.35
CA TYR A 84 -1.77 -16.72 -4.47
C TYR A 84 -3.02 -17.44 -3.97
N ASP A 85 -3.09 -18.74 -4.21
CA ASP A 85 -4.12 -19.64 -3.69
C ASP A 85 -3.56 -20.44 -2.51
N LYS A 86 -4.14 -20.21 -1.33
CA LYS A 86 -3.75 -20.85 -0.07
C LYS A 86 -4.11 -22.34 -0.03
N LYS A 87 -5.18 -22.77 -0.70
CA LYS A 87 -5.63 -24.17 -0.70
C LYS A 87 -4.68 -25.06 -1.50
N THR A 88 -4.23 -24.57 -2.65
CA THR A 88 -3.28 -25.28 -3.52
C THR A 88 -1.84 -24.96 -3.19
N ASN A 89 -1.60 -23.90 -2.40
CA ASN A 89 -0.28 -23.33 -2.12
C ASN A 89 0.51 -23.00 -3.40
N THR A 90 -0.18 -22.41 -4.37
CA THR A 90 0.41 -22.01 -5.66
C THR A 90 0.30 -20.50 -5.87
N ALA A 91 1.27 -19.95 -6.59
CA ALA A 91 1.30 -18.53 -6.94
C ALA A 91 1.59 -18.33 -8.43
N GLN A 92 0.86 -17.41 -9.04
CA GLN A 92 1.16 -16.88 -10.37
C GLN A 92 1.64 -15.43 -10.20
N GLU A 93 2.85 -15.12 -10.65
CA GLU A 93 3.42 -13.76 -10.54
C GLU A 93 3.87 -13.21 -11.91
N PHE A 94 3.59 -11.93 -12.14
CA PHE A 94 4.19 -11.11 -13.17
C PHE A 94 4.88 -9.92 -12.52
N SER A 95 6.16 -9.71 -12.82
CA SER A 95 6.93 -8.57 -12.34
C SER A 95 7.83 -8.03 -13.44
N ALA A 96 8.01 -6.72 -13.46
CA ALA A 96 8.81 -6.03 -14.44
C ALA A 96 9.41 -4.73 -13.88
N LEU A 97 10.73 -4.61 -14.01
CA LEU A 97 11.46 -3.36 -13.82
C LEU A 97 11.78 -2.71 -15.17
N GLN A 98 11.76 -1.38 -15.22
CA GLN A 98 12.26 -0.61 -16.36
C GLN A 98 12.92 0.70 -15.94
N PRO A 99 13.99 1.13 -16.64
CA PRO A 99 14.76 2.31 -16.28
C PRO A 99 13.93 3.58 -16.45
N LEU A 100 14.23 4.59 -15.63
CA LEU A 100 13.69 5.95 -15.71
C LEU A 100 12.16 6.04 -15.64
N ALA A 101 11.51 5.04 -15.05
CA ALA A 101 10.05 4.90 -15.01
C ALA A 101 9.42 5.03 -16.41
N HIS A 102 10.15 4.57 -17.44
CA HIS A 102 9.68 4.59 -18.82
C HIS A 102 8.32 3.89 -18.92
N HIS A 103 7.32 4.45 -19.62
CA HIS A 103 5.96 3.90 -19.66
C HIS A 103 5.36 3.59 -18.27
N THR A 104 5.68 4.41 -17.28
CA THR A 104 5.04 4.39 -15.96
C THR A 104 4.49 5.78 -15.66
N THR A 105 3.20 5.83 -15.35
CA THR A 105 2.48 7.06 -15.00
C THR A 105 1.71 6.80 -13.72
N ILE A 106 1.84 7.69 -12.75
CA ILE A 106 1.04 7.68 -11.52
C ILE A 106 0.49 9.08 -11.29
N GLU A 107 -0.83 9.20 -11.32
CA GLU A 107 -1.52 10.43 -10.99
C GLU A 107 -1.97 10.38 -9.52
N ASN A 108 -1.40 11.28 -8.71
CA ASN A 108 -1.69 11.41 -7.28
C ASN A 108 -3.06 12.08 -7.06
N PRO A 109 -3.76 11.76 -5.94
CA PRO A 109 -5.20 11.56 -5.90
C PRO A 109 -5.96 12.75 -6.48
N ALA A 110 -6.48 12.52 -7.67
CA ALA A 110 -7.54 13.28 -8.29
C ALA A 110 -8.72 12.32 -8.51
N ASP A 111 -9.95 12.83 -8.49
CA ASP A 111 -11.15 12.03 -8.80
C ASP A 111 -11.17 11.46 -10.22
N GLN A 112 -10.20 11.85 -11.07
CA GLN A 112 -9.99 11.34 -12.42
C GLN A 112 -8.53 10.92 -12.63
N ALA A 113 -7.93 10.27 -11.63
CA ALA A 113 -6.55 9.81 -11.72
C ALA A 113 -6.43 8.53 -12.57
N HIS A 114 -5.41 8.50 -13.42
CA HIS A 114 -5.04 7.35 -14.23
C HIS A 114 -3.59 6.94 -13.96
N CYS A 115 -3.39 5.67 -13.63
CA CYS A 115 -2.08 5.07 -13.40
C CYS A 115 -1.87 3.89 -14.32
N VAL A 116 -0.68 3.84 -14.93
CA VAL A 116 -0.31 2.79 -15.88
C VAL A 116 1.12 2.37 -15.65
N PHE A 117 1.34 1.07 -15.71
CA PHE A 117 2.64 0.48 -15.96
C PHE A 117 2.56 -0.38 -17.22
N GLN A 118 3.49 -0.22 -18.15
CA GLN A 118 3.59 -1.11 -19.30
C GLN A 118 5.04 -1.47 -19.62
N LYS A 119 5.31 -2.76 -19.77
CA LYS A 119 6.57 -3.30 -20.31
C LYS A 119 6.29 -4.46 -21.25
N GLY A 120 6.56 -4.27 -22.55
CA GLY A 120 6.25 -5.27 -23.56
C GLY A 120 4.74 -5.53 -23.62
N ASP A 121 4.36 -6.79 -23.41
CA ASP A 121 2.97 -7.25 -23.41
C ASP A 121 2.31 -7.25 -22.03
N PHE A 122 3.06 -6.96 -20.96
CA PHE A 122 2.55 -6.85 -19.59
C PHE A 122 2.14 -5.41 -19.27
N LYS A 123 0.88 -5.23 -18.84
CA LYS A 123 0.28 -3.93 -18.55
C LYS A 123 -0.60 -4.00 -17.29
N ILE A 124 -0.45 -3.00 -16.43
CA ILE A 124 -1.34 -2.74 -15.28
C ILE A 124 -1.96 -1.36 -15.52
N GLU A 125 -3.28 -1.26 -15.43
CA GLU A 125 -4.03 -0.01 -15.54
C GLU A 125 -4.90 0.14 -14.29
N ILE A 126 -4.84 1.31 -13.66
CA ILE A 126 -5.66 1.69 -12.51
C ILE A 126 -6.30 3.04 -12.84
N THR A 127 -7.63 3.09 -12.87
CA THR A 127 -8.38 4.32 -13.13
C THR A 127 -9.27 4.61 -11.93
N ARG A 128 -9.17 5.82 -11.39
CA ARG A 128 -10.09 6.33 -10.38
C ARG A 128 -11.09 7.25 -11.06
N ALA A 129 -12.38 6.93 -10.98
CA ALA A 129 -13.46 7.76 -11.50
C ALA A 129 -14.76 7.48 -10.76
N ASN A 130 -15.56 8.51 -10.50
CA ASN A 130 -16.91 8.39 -9.92
C ASN A 130 -16.95 7.57 -8.62
N GLN A 131 -16.01 7.80 -7.70
CA GLN A 131 -15.87 7.05 -6.45
C GLN A 131 -15.60 5.55 -6.63
N LYS A 132 -15.11 5.14 -7.80
CA LYS A 132 -14.67 3.77 -8.06
C LYS A 132 -13.20 3.75 -8.43
N ARG A 133 -12.54 2.63 -8.13
CA ARG A 133 -11.23 2.27 -8.66
C ARG A 133 -11.38 1.07 -9.56
N MET A 134 -11.15 1.27 -10.85
CA MET A 134 -11.15 0.22 -11.85
C MET A 134 -9.71 -0.25 -12.05
N VAL A 135 -9.47 -1.55 -11.98
CA VAL A 135 -8.16 -2.14 -12.21
C VAL A 135 -8.22 -3.18 -13.31
N LYS A 136 -7.20 -3.17 -14.16
CA LYS A 136 -7.04 -4.15 -15.24
C LYS A 136 -5.59 -4.57 -15.35
N VAL A 137 -5.35 -5.89 -15.37
CA VAL A 137 -4.03 -6.47 -15.60
C VAL A 137 -4.09 -7.32 -16.87
N THR A 138 -3.24 -7.02 -17.84
CA THR A 138 -3.17 -7.72 -19.13
C THR A 138 -1.75 -8.22 -19.38
N LYS A 139 -1.61 -9.45 -19.89
CA LYS A 139 -0.35 -10.01 -20.38
C LYS A 139 -0.61 -10.87 -21.62
N ALA A 140 0.22 -10.77 -22.66
CA ALA A 140 0.04 -11.52 -23.91
C ALA A 140 -1.38 -11.43 -24.51
N LYS A 141 -2.03 -10.26 -24.43
CA LYS A 141 -3.44 -10.00 -24.84
C LYS A 141 -4.52 -10.71 -24.00
N GLN A 142 -4.15 -11.41 -22.93
CA GLN A 142 -5.06 -12.03 -21.98
C GLN A 142 -5.25 -11.14 -20.75
N ILE A 143 -6.49 -11.01 -20.30
CA ILE A 143 -6.84 -10.26 -19.08
C ILE A 143 -6.73 -11.23 -17.90
N PHE A 144 -5.86 -10.90 -16.96
CA PHE A 144 -5.62 -11.68 -15.73
C PHE A 144 -6.39 -11.16 -14.53
N LEU A 145 -6.75 -9.88 -14.54
CA LEU A 145 -7.60 -9.25 -13.54
C LEU A 145 -8.39 -8.14 -14.21
N GLU A 146 -9.69 -8.08 -13.94
CA GLU A 146 -10.51 -6.89 -14.16
C GLU A 146 -11.45 -6.74 -12.96
N ALA A 147 -11.31 -5.66 -12.20
CA ALA A 147 -12.09 -5.45 -10.98
C ALA A 147 -12.43 -3.98 -10.76
N ASN A 148 -13.52 -3.75 -10.05
CA ASN A 148 -14.01 -2.43 -9.65
C ASN A 148 -14.18 -2.42 -8.13
N VAL A 149 -13.50 -1.49 -7.46
CA VAL A 149 -13.60 -1.25 -6.03
C VAL A 149 -14.52 -0.05 -5.79
N GLU A 150 -15.47 -0.19 -4.87
CA GLU A 150 -16.35 0.89 -4.43
C GLU A 150 -15.68 1.68 -3.30
N LEU A 151 -15.27 2.93 -3.57
CA LEU A 151 -14.53 3.77 -2.62
C LEU A 151 -15.43 4.60 -1.70
N SER A 152 -16.74 4.65 -1.96
CA SER A 152 -17.68 5.53 -1.26
C SER A 152 -18.10 5.05 0.13
N ASN A 153 -17.92 3.76 0.41
CA ASN A 153 -18.48 3.11 1.59
C ASN A 153 -17.48 2.96 2.74
N VAL A 154 -16.25 3.47 2.57
CA VAL A 154 -15.15 3.36 3.53
C VAL A 154 -14.49 4.73 3.68
N GLU A 155 -14.35 5.21 4.91
CA GLU A 155 -13.67 6.48 5.17
C GLU A 155 -12.17 6.36 4.85
N PRO A 156 -11.58 7.27 4.06
CA PRO A 156 -10.16 7.19 3.73
C PRO A 156 -9.26 7.58 4.91
N LEU A 157 -8.20 6.81 5.13
CA LEU A 157 -7.01 7.31 5.80
C LEU A 157 -6.34 8.30 4.84
N SER A 158 -6.13 9.54 5.25
CA SER A 158 -5.37 10.53 4.48
C SER A 158 -4.41 11.26 5.42
N LEU A 159 -3.10 11.09 5.23
CA LEU A 159 -2.08 11.56 6.15
C LEU A 159 -0.89 12.14 5.39
N CYS A 160 -0.43 13.32 5.78
CA CYS A 160 0.86 13.85 5.35
C CYS A 160 1.77 14.14 6.53
N ASN A 161 3.01 13.64 6.49
CA ASN A 161 4.02 13.87 7.49
C ASN A 161 5.30 14.46 6.88
N PRO A 162 6.07 15.25 7.66
CA PRO A 162 7.45 15.54 7.31
C PRO A 162 8.28 14.25 7.35
N THR A 163 9.20 14.10 6.39
CA THR A 163 10.10 12.93 6.29
C THR A 163 11.53 13.38 6.08
N GLY A 164 12.42 12.96 6.99
CA GLY A 164 13.78 13.50 7.05
C GLY A 164 13.79 15.01 7.30
N SER A 165 14.88 15.68 6.95
CA SER A 165 15.05 17.12 7.21
C SER A 165 14.30 18.04 6.24
N THR A 166 14.01 17.58 5.03
CA THR A 166 13.47 18.41 3.93
C THR A 166 12.43 17.71 3.06
N GLY A 167 12.08 16.48 3.41
CA GLY A 167 11.13 15.67 2.68
C GLY A 167 9.76 15.65 3.34
N TRP A 168 8.85 14.95 2.68
CA TRP A 168 7.50 14.72 3.16
C TRP A 168 6.96 13.46 2.52
N THR A 169 6.00 12.84 3.16
CA THR A 169 5.31 11.65 2.68
C THR A 169 3.82 11.85 2.86
N TYR A 170 3.06 11.54 1.82
CA TYR A 170 1.61 11.49 1.84
C TYR A 170 1.18 10.05 1.57
N THR A 171 0.19 9.58 2.32
CA THR A 171 -0.48 8.32 2.06
C THR A 171 -1.99 8.50 2.09
N GLN A 172 -2.66 7.78 1.21
CA GLN A 172 -4.09 7.57 1.22
C GLN A 172 -4.38 6.09 1.17
N LYS A 173 -5.09 5.58 2.19
CA LYS A 173 -5.39 4.15 2.28
C LYS A 173 -6.84 3.90 2.65
N GLN A 174 -7.39 2.84 2.09
CA GLN A 174 -8.70 2.28 2.43
C GLN A 174 -8.55 0.76 2.47
N THR A 175 -9.26 0.11 3.38
CA THR A 175 -9.24 -1.36 3.53
C THR A 175 -10.66 -1.87 3.70
N ALA A 176 -10.84 -3.17 3.49
CA ALA A 176 -12.14 -3.82 3.52
C ALA A 176 -13.19 -3.16 2.61
N GLU A 177 -12.75 -2.74 1.42
CA GLU A 177 -13.62 -2.16 0.40
C GLU A 177 -14.37 -3.26 -0.37
N GLU A 178 -15.60 -2.98 -0.79
CA GLU A 178 -16.33 -3.89 -1.67
C GLU A 178 -15.71 -3.89 -3.06
N VAL A 179 -15.59 -5.09 -3.64
CA VAL A 179 -14.98 -5.29 -4.95
C VAL A 179 -15.76 -6.30 -5.77
N ARG A 180 -15.92 -6.00 -7.07
CA ARG A 180 -16.55 -6.89 -8.05
C ARG A 180 -15.71 -6.98 -9.31
N GLY A 181 -15.65 -8.17 -9.92
CA GLY A 181 -14.86 -8.39 -11.11
C GLY A 181 -14.55 -9.86 -11.34
N TYR A 182 -13.42 -10.15 -11.95
CA TYR A 182 -12.90 -11.50 -12.06
C TYR A 182 -11.37 -11.48 -12.15
N TYR A 183 -10.76 -12.62 -11.82
CA TYR A 183 -9.37 -12.90 -12.13
C TYR A 183 -9.26 -14.20 -12.92
N LEU A 184 -8.12 -14.38 -13.55
CA LEU A 184 -7.79 -15.59 -14.29
C LEU A 184 -6.68 -16.35 -13.56
N ASP A 185 -7.00 -17.53 -13.09
CA ASP A 185 -6.05 -18.43 -12.46
C ASP A 185 -5.96 -19.74 -13.26
N GLN A 186 -4.74 -20.08 -13.70
CA GLN A 186 -4.47 -21.26 -14.53
C GLN A 186 -5.41 -21.42 -15.74
N GLY A 187 -5.84 -20.30 -16.34
CA GLY A 187 -6.76 -20.29 -17.48
C GLY A 187 -8.24 -20.39 -17.13
N GLN A 188 -8.60 -20.54 -15.85
CA GLN A 188 -9.97 -20.50 -15.38
C GLN A 188 -10.35 -19.10 -14.87
N ARG A 189 -11.53 -18.63 -15.29
CA ARG A 189 -12.08 -17.35 -14.83
C ARG A 189 -12.80 -17.57 -13.50
N ILE A 190 -12.39 -16.84 -12.47
CA ILE A 190 -12.98 -16.88 -11.14
C ILE A 190 -13.58 -15.51 -10.84
N GLU A 191 -14.88 -15.49 -10.51
CA GLU A 191 -15.60 -14.26 -10.19
C GLU A 191 -15.18 -13.73 -8.80
N ILE A 192 -14.95 -12.43 -8.74
CA ILE A 192 -14.70 -11.66 -7.53
C ILE A 192 -16.03 -11.04 -7.15
N THR A 193 -16.60 -11.47 -6.04
CA THR A 193 -17.85 -10.88 -5.52
C THR A 193 -17.82 -10.78 -3.99
N PRO A 194 -18.55 -9.81 -3.40
CA PRO A 194 -18.71 -9.73 -1.95
C PRO A 194 -19.33 -11.00 -1.35
N GLU A 195 -20.21 -11.68 -2.08
CA GLU A 195 -20.87 -12.92 -1.63
C GLU A 195 -19.87 -14.08 -1.50
N ALA A 196 -18.79 -14.08 -2.30
CA ALA A 196 -17.67 -15.01 -2.17
C ALA A 196 -16.60 -14.54 -1.14
N GLY A 197 -16.92 -13.50 -0.36
CA GLY A 197 -16.09 -12.96 0.71
C GLY A 197 -14.91 -12.11 0.24
N PHE A 198 -14.91 -11.66 -1.03
CA PHE A 198 -13.83 -10.81 -1.53
C PHE A 198 -13.97 -9.37 -1.03
N LEU A 199 -12.84 -8.84 -0.59
CA LEU A 199 -12.66 -7.44 -0.21
C LEU A 199 -11.38 -6.90 -0.84
N ALA A 200 -11.27 -5.58 -0.93
CA ALA A 200 -10.09 -4.91 -1.43
C ALA A 200 -9.48 -3.95 -0.41
N ALA A 201 -8.17 -3.72 -0.55
CA ALA A 201 -7.47 -2.61 0.07
C ALA A 201 -6.69 -1.82 -0.97
N THR A 202 -6.60 -0.51 -0.76
CA THR A 202 -5.89 0.43 -1.62
C THR A 202 -4.88 1.23 -0.81
N ASP A 203 -3.70 1.45 -1.38
CA ASP A 203 -2.63 2.26 -0.80
C ASP A 203 -2.00 3.13 -1.88
N ASP A 204 -2.30 4.43 -1.83
CA ASP A 204 -1.70 5.43 -2.68
C ASP A 204 -0.71 6.24 -1.85
N SER A 205 0.57 6.17 -2.20
CA SER A 205 1.61 6.81 -1.41
C SER A 205 2.60 7.56 -2.29
N CYS A 206 2.99 8.75 -1.87
CA CYS A 206 3.94 9.57 -2.62
C CYS A 206 4.74 10.51 -1.72
N GLY A 207 5.88 11.00 -2.21
CA GLY A 207 6.63 12.03 -1.51
C GLY A 207 8.13 12.03 -1.79
N TYR A 208 8.85 12.80 -0.97
CA TYR A 208 10.31 12.83 -0.92
C TYR A 208 10.76 12.09 0.33
N LEU A 209 11.09 10.81 0.18
CA LEU A 209 11.49 9.95 1.28
C LEU A 209 12.95 10.17 1.71
N SER A 210 13.27 9.73 2.92
CA SER A 210 14.65 9.66 3.42
C SER A 210 15.48 8.72 2.56
N TYR A 211 16.74 9.07 2.31
CA TYR A 211 17.66 8.29 1.45
C TYR A 211 17.73 6.80 1.82
N ARG A 212 17.69 6.50 3.12
CA ARG A 212 17.43 5.15 3.64
C ARG A 212 16.05 5.16 4.27
N THR A 213 15.19 4.29 3.79
CA THR A 213 13.84 4.09 4.32
C THR A 213 13.70 2.62 4.71
N SER A 214 13.06 2.34 5.83
CA SER A 214 12.73 0.98 6.22
C SER A 214 11.40 0.96 6.92
N TRP A 215 10.56 0.00 6.61
CA TRP A 215 9.29 -0.15 7.29
C TRP A 215 8.88 -1.60 7.46
N HIS A 216 7.99 -1.79 8.43
CA HIS A 216 7.11 -2.92 8.53
C HIS A 216 5.69 -2.44 8.28
N TRP A 217 4.89 -3.28 7.65
CA TRP A 217 3.51 -2.97 7.33
C TRP A 217 2.62 -4.20 7.49
N LEU A 218 1.39 -4.01 7.95
CA LEU A 218 0.36 -5.04 8.05
C LEU A 218 -0.94 -4.48 7.48
N SER A 219 -1.58 -5.23 6.59
CA SER A 219 -2.93 -4.95 6.13
C SER A 219 -3.82 -6.18 6.18
N VAL A 220 -5.05 -6.00 6.64
CA VAL A 220 -6.09 -7.04 6.64
C VAL A 220 -7.35 -6.43 6.05
N SER A 221 -8.05 -7.22 5.25
CA SER A 221 -9.41 -6.94 4.79
C SER A 221 -10.20 -8.22 4.93
N ALA A 222 -11.16 -8.25 5.86
CA ALA A 222 -11.90 -9.45 6.21
C ALA A 222 -13.34 -9.16 6.62
N THR A 223 -14.19 -10.15 6.42
CA THR A 223 -15.50 -10.24 7.07
C THR A 223 -15.39 -11.27 8.18
N LEU A 224 -15.63 -10.85 9.42
CA LEU A 224 -15.55 -11.73 10.59
C LEU A 224 -16.71 -12.72 10.61
N ALA A 225 -16.59 -13.76 11.44
CA ALA A 225 -17.66 -14.74 11.66
C ALA A 225 -18.98 -14.11 12.16
N SER A 226 -18.91 -12.94 12.80
CA SER A 226 -20.08 -12.15 13.21
C SER A 226 -20.80 -11.47 12.04
N GLY A 227 -20.22 -11.48 10.83
CA GLY A 227 -20.68 -10.73 9.65
C GLY A 227 -20.15 -9.29 9.59
N GLN A 228 -19.44 -8.83 10.62
CA GLN A 228 -18.85 -7.49 10.65
C GLN A 228 -17.67 -7.39 9.68
N ARG A 229 -17.61 -6.30 8.91
CA ARG A 229 -16.52 -6.03 7.99
C ARG A 229 -15.42 -5.26 8.71
N VAL A 230 -14.21 -5.84 8.73
CA VAL A 230 -13.06 -5.28 9.42
C VAL A 230 -11.90 -5.10 8.44
N GLY A 231 -11.31 -3.92 8.48
CA GLY A 231 -10.05 -3.63 7.80
C GLY A 231 -9.02 -3.09 8.77
N LEU A 232 -7.73 -3.33 8.53
CA LEU A 232 -6.67 -2.68 9.31
C LEU A 232 -5.50 -2.32 8.42
N ASN A 233 -4.79 -1.27 8.80
CA ASN A 233 -3.53 -0.85 8.22
C ASN A 233 -2.61 -0.43 9.35
N PHE A 234 -1.50 -1.14 9.57
CA PHE A 234 -0.46 -0.76 10.53
C PHE A 234 0.88 -0.60 9.85
N ALA A 235 1.65 0.40 10.27
CA ALA A 235 3.01 0.62 9.80
C ALA A 235 3.94 1.08 10.93
N MET A 236 5.21 0.71 10.78
CA MET A 236 6.29 1.11 11.67
C MET A 236 7.53 1.44 10.82
N GLY A 237 8.20 2.56 11.10
CA GLY A 237 9.42 3.01 10.40
C GLY A 237 9.19 4.10 9.34
N VAL A 238 7.93 4.40 9.02
CA VAL A 238 7.50 5.48 8.12
C VAL A 238 6.36 6.27 8.76
N ASN A 239 6.17 7.53 8.35
CA ASN A 239 5.07 8.38 8.83
C ASN A 239 4.98 8.41 10.37
N GLN A 240 6.07 8.77 11.07
CA GLN A 240 6.16 8.70 12.54
C GLN A 240 6.24 10.07 13.26
N GLY A 241 6.29 11.18 12.51
CA GLY A 241 6.56 12.50 13.09
C GLY A 241 5.38 13.09 13.89
N PHE A 242 4.22 13.23 13.26
CA PHE A 242 3.04 13.87 13.86
C PHE A 242 1.90 12.88 14.16
N GLY A 243 1.64 11.95 13.23
CA GLY A 243 0.65 10.90 13.42
C GLY A 243 1.04 9.64 12.66
N THR A 244 0.50 8.50 13.06
CA THR A 244 0.73 7.20 12.42
C THR A 244 -0.26 6.97 11.29
N GLU A 245 0.14 6.17 10.31
CA GLU A 245 -0.81 5.61 9.34
C GLU A 245 -1.57 4.39 9.90
N ASN A 246 -1.50 4.16 11.21
CA ASN A 246 -2.17 3.06 11.89
C ASN A 246 -3.67 3.34 12.03
N ALA A 247 -4.49 2.44 11.49
CA ALA A 247 -5.94 2.58 11.53
C ALA A 247 -6.65 1.22 11.52
N LEU A 248 -7.82 1.20 12.14
CA LEU A 248 -8.79 0.11 12.14
C LEU A 248 -10.07 0.62 11.46
N TRP A 249 -10.64 -0.17 10.56
CA TRP A 249 -11.93 0.09 9.96
C TRP A 249 -12.92 -0.93 10.46
N ILE A 250 -14.08 -0.44 10.93
CA ILE A 250 -15.21 -1.28 11.34
C ILE A 250 -16.41 -0.80 10.54
N ASP A 251 -16.92 -1.66 9.66
CA ASP A 251 -18.05 -1.38 8.77
C ASP A 251 -17.87 -0.08 7.98
N GLY A 252 -16.63 0.19 7.55
CA GLY A 252 -16.25 1.36 6.76
C GLY A 252 -15.92 2.62 7.57
N LYS A 253 -16.21 2.67 8.86
CA LYS A 253 -15.81 3.77 9.74
C LYS A 253 -14.37 3.60 10.19
N ILE A 254 -13.56 4.64 10.09
CA ILE A 254 -12.14 4.61 10.47
C ILE A 254 -11.93 5.01 11.93
N PHE A 255 -11.04 4.28 12.60
CA PHE A 255 -10.59 4.53 13.95
C PHE A 255 -9.07 4.64 13.96
N GLU A 256 -8.55 5.66 14.62
CA GLU A 256 -7.11 5.83 14.77
C GLU A 256 -6.57 4.82 15.77
N ILE A 257 -5.43 4.21 15.44
CA ILE A 257 -4.73 3.26 16.30
C ILE A 257 -3.38 3.87 16.68
N PRO A 258 -2.93 3.74 17.94
CA PRO A 258 -1.63 4.25 18.37
C PRO A 258 -0.46 3.61 17.60
N PRO A 259 0.77 4.11 17.77
CA PRO A 259 1.97 3.43 17.30
C PRO A 259 2.01 1.97 17.76
N VAL A 260 2.37 1.08 16.83
CA VAL A 260 2.56 -0.35 17.11
C VAL A 260 4.01 -0.76 16.86
N MET A 261 4.47 -1.76 17.58
CA MET A 261 5.72 -2.47 17.38
C MET A 261 5.48 -3.69 16.51
N PHE A 262 6.43 -4.01 15.64
CA PHE A 262 6.49 -5.29 14.92
C PHE A 262 7.71 -6.06 15.43
N GLU A 263 7.49 -7.22 16.03
CA GLU A 263 8.53 -8.06 16.61
C GLU A 263 8.46 -9.45 16.00
N LYS A 264 9.55 -9.90 15.35
CA LYS A 264 9.67 -11.28 14.90
C LYS A 264 10.02 -12.14 16.12
N ILE A 265 9.08 -13.00 16.55
CA ILE A 265 9.23 -13.82 17.76
C ILE A 265 9.66 -15.25 17.44
N GLU A 266 9.39 -15.74 16.24
CA GLU A 266 9.81 -17.07 15.78
C GLU A 266 10.21 -17.02 14.29
N ASP A 267 11.20 -17.83 13.94
CA ASP A 267 11.68 -18.00 12.56
C ASP A 267 11.85 -19.49 12.27
N ASP A 268 11.01 -20.03 11.39
CA ASP A 268 11.11 -21.40 10.91
C ASP A 268 11.73 -21.36 9.51
N GLU A 269 13.05 -21.43 9.47
CA GLU A 269 13.83 -21.43 8.23
C GLU A 269 13.48 -22.64 7.34
N GLN A 270 13.06 -23.77 7.91
CA GLN A 270 12.76 -24.99 7.14
C GLN A 270 11.46 -24.82 6.36
N ASN A 271 10.43 -24.24 6.98
CA ASN A 271 9.14 -24.02 6.35
C ASN A 271 9.00 -22.62 5.71
N GLN A 272 10.06 -21.81 5.74
CA GLN A 272 10.09 -20.41 5.27
C GLN A 272 8.94 -19.57 5.84
N CYS A 273 8.55 -19.87 7.08
CA CYS A 273 7.49 -19.16 7.77
C CYS A 273 8.03 -18.53 9.06
N SER A 274 7.36 -17.49 9.52
CA SER A 274 7.75 -16.75 10.70
C SER A 274 6.52 -16.29 11.47
N THR A 275 6.68 -16.20 12.77
CA THR A 275 5.65 -15.64 13.66
C THR A 275 6.09 -14.26 14.10
N TRP A 276 5.20 -13.29 13.94
CA TRP A 276 5.39 -11.92 14.38
C TRP A 276 4.37 -11.55 15.42
N ARG A 277 4.77 -10.77 16.42
CA ARG A 277 3.86 -10.07 17.32
C ARG A 277 3.76 -8.62 16.89
N VAL A 278 2.53 -8.12 16.79
CA VAL A 278 2.24 -6.71 16.53
C VAL A 278 1.46 -6.16 17.70
N TYR A 279 2.02 -5.19 18.44
CA TYR A 279 1.44 -4.73 19.69
C TYR A 279 1.65 -3.25 19.94
N SER A 280 0.75 -2.62 20.70
CA SER A 280 0.86 -1.22 21.10
C SER A 280 1.30 -1.06 22.56
N ALA A 281 1.89 0.08 22.90
CA ALA A 281 2.36 0.36 24.26
C ALA A 281 1.22 0.46 25.28
N ASP A 282 0.05 0.92 24.84
CA ASP A 282 -1.17 1.02 25.66
C ASP A 282 -1.97 -0.29 25.73
N GLN A 283 -1.46 -1.37 25.13
CA GLN A 283 -2.07 -2.70 25.10
C GLN A 283 -3.43 -2.75 24.38
N SER A 284 -3.79 -1.69 23.64
CA SER A 284 -4.98 -1.68 22.78
C SER A 284 -4.86 -2.60 21.57
N VAL A 285 -3.65 -3.00 21.20
CA VAL A 285 -3.36 -3.95 20.12
C VAL A 285 -2.45 -5.05 20.64
N ASP A 286 -2.83 -6.31 20.44
CA ASP A 286 -1.96 -7.47 20.60
C ASP A 286 -2.36 -8.54 19.57
N LEU A 287 -1.56 -8.62 18.50
CA LEU A 287 -1.77 -9.51 17.38
C LEU A 287 -0.60 -10.46 17.20
N THR A 288 -0.90 -11.69 16.82
CA THR A 288 0.05 -12.69 16.32
C THR A 288 -0.19 -12.89 14.83
N VAL A 289 0.86 -12.70 14.02
CA VAL A 289 0.82 -12.83 12.57
C VAL A 289 1.71 -13.99 12.16
N LYS A 290 1.13 -15.00 11.52
CA LYS A 290 1.85 -16.17 10.99
C LYS A 290 2.01 -16.03 9.49
N THR A 291 3.25 -15.94 9.01
CA THR A 291 3.54 -15.78 7.58
C THR A 291 3.46 -17.10 6.83
N SER A 292 3.20 -17.02 5.52
CA SER A 292 3.17 -18.16 4.61
C SER A 292 3.96 -17.82 3.34
N TRP A 293 3.37 -17.99 2.15
CA TRP A 293 4.01 -17.62 0.89
C TRP A 293 4.45 -16.14 0.89
N CYS A 294 5.64 -15.91 0.34
CA CYS A 294 6.28 -14.61 0.28
C CYS A 294 6.53 -14.19 -1.16
N ARG A 295 6.00 -13.02 -1.56
CA ARG A 295 6.57 -12.28 -2.67
C ARG A 295 7.86 -11.61 -2.21
N GLN A 296 8.96 -11.91 -2.87
CA GLN A 296 10.27 -11.35 -2.53
C GLN A 296 10.92 -10.68 -3.74
N GLU A 297 11.48 -9.48 -3.53
CA GLU A 297 12.31 -8.80 -4.51
C GLU A 297 13.51 -8.18 -3.79
N SER A 298 14.72 -8.60 -4.17
CA SER A 298 15.95 -8.15 -3.52
C SER A 298 16.98 -7.73 -4.56
N LEU A 299 17.40 -6.47 -4.49
CA LEU A 299 18.36 -5.85 -5.41
C LEU A 299 19.35 -5.00 -4.61
N ASN A 300 20.65 -5.16 -4.85
CA ASN A 300 21.67 -4.31 -4.26
C ASN A 300 22.72 -3.94 -5.32
N LEU A 301 22.70 -2.67 -5.74
CA LEU A 301 23.61 -2.09 -6.73
C LEU A 301 24.61 -1.11 -6.09
N GLY A 302 24.84 -1.24 -4.77
CA GLY A 302 25.74 -0.38 -4.02
C GLY A 302 25.12 0.98 -3.69
N LEU A 303 24.94 1.87 -4.68
CA LEU A 303 24.33 3.19 -4.47
C LEU A 303 22.81 3.12 -4.25
N VAL A 304 22.18 2.12 -4.85
CA VAL A 304 20.75 1.84 -4.78
C VAL A 304 20.57 0.42 -4.24
N ALA A 305 19.64 0.22 -3.31
CA ALA A 305 19.28 -1.11 -2.83
C ALA A 305 17.80 -1.18 -2.45
N SER A 306 17.20 -2.35 -2.62
CA SER A 306 15.84 -2.69 -2.23
C SER A 306 15.84 -4.11 -1.70
N HIS A 307 15.23 -4.34 -0.54
CA HIS A 307 15.00 -5.67 0.00
C HIS A 307 13.56 -5.74 0.50
N PHE A 308 12.68 -6.20 -0.38
CA PHE A 308 11.23 -6.23 -0.21
C PHE A 308 10.77 -7.65 0.03
N ASN A 309 10.07 -7.87 1.14
CA ASN A 309 9.38 -9.12 1.45
C ASN A 309 7.93 -8.79 1.81
N GLN A 310 6.99 -9.42 1.13
CA GLN A 310 5.56 -9.30 1.41
C GLN A 310 4.97 -10.70 1.52
N TRP A 311 4.58 -11.06 2.74
CA TRP A 311 4.03 -12.36 3.09
C TRP A 311 2.51 -12.30 3.11
N VAL A 312 1.88 -13.30 2.49
CA VAL A 312 0.52 -13.68 2.85
C VAL A 312 0.57 -14.27 4.26
N SER A 313 -0.36 -13.85 5.11
CA SER A 313 -0.34 -14.17 6.53
C SER A 313 -1.72 -14.47 7.07
N SER A 314 -1.77 -15.21 8.18
CA SER A 314 -2.96 -15.38 9.01
C SER A 314 -2.75 -14.59 10.31
N VAL A 315 -3.71 -13.72 10.62
CA VAL A 315 -3.64 -12.78 11.73
C VAL A 315 -4.58 -13.22 12.86
N TYR A 316 -4.08 -13.26 14.08
CA TYR A 316 -4.80 -13.66 15.28
C TYR A 316 -4.65 -12.60 16.36
N GLY A 317 -5.58 -12.51 17.29
CA GLY A 317 -5.46 -11.68 18.49
C GLY A 317 -6.55 -10.62 18.58
N THR A 318 -6.28 -9.54 19.31
CA THR A 318 -7.30 -8.56 19.67
C THR A 318 -6.85 -7.13 19.44
N MET A 319 -7.81 -6.28 19.08
CA MET A 319 -7.66 -4.83 19.01
C MET A 319 -8.85 -4.18 19.72
N THR A 320 -8.60 -3.17 20.53
CA THR A 320 -9.64 -2.40 21.22
C THR A 320 -9.50 -0.93 20.87
N CYS A 321 -10.57 -0.31 20.36
CA CYS A 321 -10.61 1.13 20.08
C CYS A 321 -11.98 1.70 20.44
N GLU A 322 -12.02 2.85 21.11
CA GLU A 322 -13.26 3.52 21.55
C GLU A 322 -14.27 2.58 22.27
N GLY A 323 -13.77 1.60 23.02
CA GLY A 323 -14.59 0.61 23.73
C GLY A 323 -15.12 -0.56 22.88
N GLN A 324 -14.85 -0.57 21.57
CA GLN A 324 -15.11 -1.70 20.69
C GLN A 324 -13.91 -2.64 20.66
N THR A 325 -14.16 -3.95 20.78
CA THR A 325 -13.11 -4.97 20.67
C THR A 325 -13.34 -5.81 19.43
N VAL A 326 -12.31 -5.88 18.59
CA VAL A 326 -12.23 -6.71 17.40
C VAL A 326 -11.32 -7.90 17.72
N VAL A 327 -11.80 -9.11 17.42
CA VAL A 327 -11.03 -10.35 17.59
C VAL A 327 -10.77 -10.91 16.20
N LEU A 328 -9.50 -11.14 15.90
CA LEU A 328 -9.04 -11.84 14.71
C LEU A 328 -8.70 -13.29 15.07
N ASN A 329 -9.19 -14.23 14.29
CA ASN A 329 -8.99 -15.67 14.46
C ASN A 329 -8.47 -16.34 13.17
N GLY A 330 -7.47 -15.74 12.55
CA GLY A 330 -6.74 -16.29 11.41
C GLY A 330 -7.12 -15.68 10.07
N GLU A 331 -7.75 -14.51 10.08
CA GLU A 331 -8.08 -13.72 8.89
C GLU A 331 -6.84 -13.48 8.05
N MET A 332 -7.03 -13.53 6.73
CA MET A 332 -5.94 -13.34 5.78
C MET A 332 -5.49 -11.88 5.74
N GLY A 333 -4.17 -11.67 5.76
CA GLY A 333 -3.56 -10.34 5.62
C GLY A 333 -2.23 -10.38 4.89
N LEU A 334 -1.69 -9.19 4.64
CA LEU A 334 -0.35 -8.98 4.11
C LEU A 334 0.55 -8.40 5.18
N LEU A 335 1.62 -9.12 5.52
CA LEU A 335 2.72 -8.59 6.33
C LEU A 335 3.85 -8.21 5.38
N GLU A 336 4.44 -7.05 5.55
CA GLU A 336 5.54 -6.58 4.72
C GLU A 336 6.71 -6.11 5.58
N LYS A 337 7.91 -6.36 5.08
CA LYS A 337 9.16 -5.76 5.55
C LYS A 337 9.93 -5.27 4.34
N HIS A 338 10.21 -3.97 4.30
CA HIS A 338 10.97 -3.37 3.20
C HIS A 338 12.12 -2.52 3.74
N PHE A 339 13.29 -2.72 3.14
CA PHE A 339 14.41 -1.78 3.20
C PHE A 339 14.65 -1.19 1.81
N ALA A 340 14.77 0.14 1.73
CA ALA A 340 15.11 0.85 0.50
C ALA A 340 16.24 1.87 0.73
N LYS A 341 17.15 1.92 -0.23
CA LYS A 341 18.23 2.90 -0.38
C LYS A 341 18.10 3.51 -1.77
N TRP A 342 17.71 4.79 -1.83
CA TRP A 342 17.20 5.44 -3.04
C TRP A 342 18.23 6.04 -3.98
#